data_AF-A0A2E2YQW9-F1
#
_entry.id   AF-A0A2E2YQW9-F1
#
_cell.length_a   1.000
_cell.length_b   1.000
_cell.length_c   1.000
_cell.angle_alpha   90.00
_cell.angle_beta   90.00
_cell.angle_gamma   90.00
#
_symmetry.space_group_name_H-M   'P 1'
#
loop_
_entity.id
_entity.type
_entity.pdbx_description
1 polymer ?
#
loop_
_entity_poly.entity_id
_entity_poly.type
_entity_poly.pdbx_seq_one_letter_code
_entity_poly.pdbx_strand_id
1 'polypeptide(L)'
;MSLLTILEYPDSRLRTVARNVDRVTTSVSNFVEDLLETMYAAPGIGLAATQVNVHKRIIVIDVSAEHNEPLVFINPTIEVLGGMQTSEEGCLSVPGFFEQVERSEKISVKAWDKTGTPFELKAEGLLAVCIQHECDHLEGKLFVDYLSGLKRNRIRHRIQKRRRT
;
A
#
# COMPACT_ATOMS: atom_id res chain seq x y z
N MET A 1 19.00 6.09 8.04
CA MET A 1 17.58 5.91 7.66
C MET A 1 17.07 7.27 7.24
N SER A 2 16.23 7.32 6.22
CA SER A 2 15.81 8.56 5.55
C SER A 2 14.34 8.54 5.19
N LEU A 3 13.63 9.63 5.51
CA LEU A 3 12.24 9.82 5.10
C LEU A 3 12.15 10.01 3.57
N LEU A 4 11.36 9.16 2.94
CA LEU A 4 11.15 9.15 1.51
C LEU A 4 9.95 10.03 1.13
N THR A 5 10.02 10.68 -0.03
CA THR A 5 8.89 11.48 -0.53
C THR A 5 7.80 10.58 -1.07
N ILE A 6 6.61 10.67 -0.48
CA ILE A 6 5.41 9.97 -0.96
C ILE A 6 4.84 10.72 -2.17
N LEU A 7 4.62 9.99 -3.26
CA LEU A 7 3.95 10.45 -4.46
C LEU A 7 2.45 10.64 -4.19
N GLU A 8 1.90 11.73 -4.72
CA GLU A 8 0.47 12.03 -4.62
C GLU A 8 -0.24 11.90 -5.97
N TYR A 9 -1.45 11.35 -5.95
CA TYR A 9 -2.36 11.31 -7.08
C TYR A 9 -2.64 12.72 -7.61
N PRO A 10 -2.62 12.97 -8.95
CA PRO A 10 -2.59 12.01 -10.04
C PRO A 10 -1.21 11.82 -10.69
N ASP A 11 -0.12 11.77 -9.91
CA ASP A 11 1.21 11.46 -10.45
C ASP A 11 1.19 10.12 -11.22
N SER A 12 1.66 10.12 -12.46
CA SER A 12 1.59 8.96 -13.34
C SER A 12 2.50 7.82 -12.89
N ARG A 13 3.51 8.08 -12.06
CA ARG A 13 4.42 7.06 -11.54
C ARG A 13 3.72 6.09 -10.58
N LEU A 14 2.62 6.52 -9.94
CA LEU A 14 1.74 5.64 -9.17
C LEU A 14 1.00 4.60 -10.03
N ARG A 15 1.10 4.69 -11.37
CA ARG A 15 0.51 3.75 -12.32
C ARG A 15 1.50 2.72 -12.86
N THR A 16 2.77 2.80 -12.47
CA THR A 16 3.80 1.87 -12.92
C THR A 16 3.65 0.54 -12.18
N VAL A 17 3.48 -0.56 -12.92
CA VAL A 17 3.46 -1.91 -12.36
C VAL A 17 4.84 -2.27 -11.80
N ALA A 18 4.87 -2.65 -10.53
CA ALA A 18 6.08 -2.98 -9.80
C ALA A 18 6.65 -4.34 -10.21
N ARG A 19 7.98 -4.42 -10.33
CA ARG A 19 8.69 -5.64 -10.69
C ARG A 19 9.03 -6.49 -9.47
N ASN A 20 9.15 -7.80 -9.67
CA ASN A 20 9.61 -8.70 -8.63
C ASN A 20 11.00 -8.29 -8.08
N VAL A 21 11.22 -8.62 -6.82
CA VAL A 21 12.51 -8.59 -6.15
C VAL A 21 13.16 -9.96 -6.33
N ASP A 22 14.32 -10.02 -6.97
CA ASP A 22 14.98 -11.30 -7.28
C ASP A 22 15.62 -11.94 -6.04
N ARG A 23 16.10 -11.11 -5.11
CA ARG A 23 16.76 -11.51 -3.86
C ARG A 23 16.66 -10.42 -2.82
N VAL A 24 16.56 -10.82 -1.56
CA VAL A 24 16.59 -9.90 -0.42
C VAL A 24 18.04 -9.69 -0.01
N THR A 25 18.63 -8.59 -0.49
CA THR A 25 19.97 -8.14 -0.11
C THR A 25 19.88 -7.17 1.07
N THR A 26 21.02 -6.84 1.67
CA THR A 26 21.10 -5.78 2.69
C THR A 26 20.51 -4.45 2.21
N SER A 27 20.65 -4.11 0.92
CA SER A 27 20.03 -2.89 0.38
C SER A 27 18.50 -2.95 0.36
N VAL A 28 17.92 -4.13 0.11
CA VAL A 28 16.47 -4.34 0.20
C VAL A 28 16.00 -4.24 1.65
N SER A 29 16.71 -4.88 2.58
CA SER A 29 16.37 -4.80 4.00
C SER A 29 16.47 -3.36 4.53
N ASN A 30 17.52 -2.60 4.17
CA ASN A 30 17.63 -1.19 4.55
C ASN A 30 16.48 -0.35 3.98
N PHE A 31 16.10 -0.61 2.72
CA PHE A 31 14.98 0.10 2.09
C PHE A 31 13.64 -0.20 2.75
N VAL A 32 13.44 -1.43 3.26
CA VAL A 32 12.25 -1.77 4.06
C VAL A 32 12.20 -0.94 5.34
N GLU A 33 13.32 -0.71 6.01
CA GLU A 33 13.37 0.16 7.19
C GLU A 33 13.06 1.62 6.83
N ASP A 34 13.58 2.14 5.71
CA ASP A 34 13.24 3.49 5.23
C ASP A 34 11.73 3.61 4.88
N LEU A 35 11.11 2.54 4.35
CA LEU A 35 9.66 2.49 4.11
C LEU A 35 8.86 2.53 5.41
N LEU A 36 9.25 1.74 6.42
CA LEU A 36 8.60 1.74 7.73
C LEU A 36 8.71 3.12 8.38
N GLU A 37 9.90 3.72 8.40
CA GLU A 37 10.11 5.06 8.95
C GLU A 37 9.23 6.11 8.23
N THR A 38 9.18 6.03 6.90
CA THR A 38 8.32 6.92 6.09
C THR A 38 6.85 6.72 6.39
N MET A 39 6.39 5.48 6.55
CA MET A 39 5.01 5.13 6.88
C MET A 39 4.60 5.72 8.24
N TYR A 40 5.43 5.53 9.27
CA TYR A 40 5.16 6.03 10.62
C TYR A 40 5.22 7.56 10.69
N ALA A 41 6.12 8.21 9.93
CA ALA A 41 6.18 9.66 9.85
C ALA A 41 4.99 10.29 9.10
N ALA A 42 4.34 9.52 8.21
CA ALA A 42 3.14 9.91 7.45
C ALA A 42 1.81 9.50 8.12
N PRO A 43 1.83 9.27 9.44
CA PRO A 43 0.91 8.41 10.23
C PRO A 43 0.03 7.40 9.46
N GLY A 44 0.64 6.56 8.62
CA GLY A 44 -0.04 5.49 7.90
C GLY A 44 0.05 4.12 8.58
N ILE A 45 -0.83 3.20 8.20
CA ILE A 45 -0.81 1.78 8.60
C ILE A 45 -0.29 0.84 7.49
N GLY A 46 0.03 1.41 6.32
CA GLY A 46 0.51 0.70 5.15
C GLY A 46 1.26 1.64 4.21
N LEU A 47 2.30 1.12 3.55
CA LEU A 47 3.03 1.82 2.50
C LEU A 47 3.65 0.84 1.49
N ALA A 48 3.39 1.08 0.21
CA ALA A 48 4.00 0.37 -0.90
C ALA A 48 5.21 1.12 -1.47
N ALA A 49 6.23 0.37 -1.92
CA ALA A 49 7.41 0.96 -2.55
C ALA A 49 7.08 1.84 -3.77
N THR A 50 6.02 1.51 -4.52
CA THR A 50 5.52 2.33 -5.64
C THR A 50 5.23 3.76 -5.20
N GLN A 51 4.71 3.96 -3.98
CA GLN A 51 4.34 5.27 -3.46
C GLN A 51 5.56 6.16 -3.20
N VAL A 52 6.75 5.59 -3.02
CA VAL A 52 8.01 6.35 -2.88
C VAL A 52 8.85 6.29 -4.16
N ASN A 53 8.20 6.05 -5.30
CA ASN A 53 8.81 5.99 -6.62
C ASN A 53 9.84 4.84 -6.81
N VAL A 54 9.67 3.74 -6.08
CA VAL A 54 10.47 2.52 -6.24
C VAL A 54 9.56 1.39 -6.72
N HIS A 55 9.63 1.05 -8.00
CA HIS A 55 8.72 0.07 -8.62
C HIS A 55 9.19 -1.37 -8.42
N LYS A 56 9.30 -1.76 -7.15
CA LYS A 56 9.59 -3.13 -6.69
C LYS A 56 8.43 -3.61 -5.83
N ARG A 57 8.12 -4.91 -5.90
CA ARG A 57 7.02 -5.52 -5.14
C ARG A 57 7.37 -5.66 -3.67
N ILE A 58 7.30 -4.56 -2.94
CA ILE A 58 7.60 -4.49 -1.50
C ILE A 58 6.51 -3.62 -0.86
N ILE A 59 5.88 -4.14 0.17
CA ILE A 59 4.91 -3.41 1.00
C ILE A 59 5.27 -3.60 2.47
N VAL A 60 5.01 -2.57 3.27
CA VAL A 60 5.12 -2.60 4.73
C VAL A 60 3.77 -2.23 5.33
N ILE A 61 3.39 -2.90 6.42
CA ILE A 61 2.08 -2.74 7.06
C ILE A 61 2.28 -2.81 8.58
N ASP A 62 1.58 -1.96 9.31
CA ASP A 62 1.44 -2.07 10.75
C ASP A 62 0.04 -1.60 11.17
N VAL A 63 -0.81 -2.56 11.53
CA VAL A 63 -2.19 -2.32 11.98
C VAL A 63 -2.32 -2.40 13.51
N SER A 64 -1.21 -2.57 14.23
CA SER A 64 -1.22 -2.60 15.69
C SER A 64 -1.54 -1.21 16.25
N ALA A 65 -2.22 -1.17 17.39
CA ALA A 65 -2.57 0.10 18.04
C ALA A 65 -1.34 0.88 18.52
N GLU A 66 -0.25 0.18 18.84
CA GLU A 66 0.98 0.76 19.38
C GLU A 66 2.06 0.99 18.31
N HIS A 67 1.80 0.65 17.05
CA HIS A 67 2.76 0.74 15.95
C HIS A 67 4.09 -0.01 16.23
N ASN A 68 3.97 -1.24 16.75
CA ASN A 68 5.09 -2.08 17.18
C ASN A 68 5.09 -3.50 16.62
N GLU A 69 4.14 -3.83 15.73
CA GLU A 69 4.05 -5.14 15.07
C GLU A 69 4.15 -5.01 13.53
N PRO A 70 5.28 -4.51 12.99
CA PRO A 70 5.43 -4.31 11.55
C PRO A 70 5.49 -5.64 10.80
N LEU A 71 4.73 -5.71 9.72
CA LEU A 71 4.73 -6.79 8.74
C LEU A 71 5.34 -6.30 7.43
N VAL A 72 6.17 -7.15 6.83
CA VAL A 72 6.87 -6.87 5.58
C VAL A 72 6.50 -7.97 4.59
N PHE A 73 6.04 -7.57 3.40
CA PHE A 73 5.72 -8.50 2.33
C PHE A 73 6.50 -8.13 1.08
N ILE A 74 7.41 -9.01 0.68
CA ILE A 74 8.16 -8.92 -0.55
C ILE A 74 7.58 -9.94 -1.55
N ASN A 75 7.36 -9.50 -2.78
CA ASN A 75 6.68 -10.26 -3.83
C ASN A 75 5.32 -10.86 -3.39
N PRO A 76 4.40 -10.09 -2.75
CA PRO A 76 3.14 -10.64 -2.30
C PRO A 76 2.25 -11.11 -3.46
N THR A 77 1.60 -12.25 -3.25
CA THR A 77 0.53 -12.80 -4.10
C THR A 77 -0.68 -13.16 -3.22
N ILE A 78 -1.86 -12.70 -3.63
CA ILE A 78 -3.11 -12.88 -2.88
C ILE A 78 -3.96 -14.00 -3.50
N GLU A 79 -4.47 -14.87 -2.65
CA GLU A 79 -5.57 -15.80 -2.92
C GLU A 79 -6.80 -15.34 -2.13
N VAL A 80 -7.93 -15.14 -2.81
CA VAL A 80 -9.20 -14.77 -2.17
C VAL A 80 -9.84 -16.01 -1.59
N LEU A 81 -10.11 -16.00 -0.28
CA LEU A 81 -10.76 -17.12 0.42
C LEU A 81 -12.28 -16.95 0.53
N GLY A 82 -12.79 -15.74 0.24
CA GLY A 82 -14.21 -15.43 0.18
C GLY A 82 -14.65 -14.30 1.11
N GLY A 83 -15.96 -14.03 1.10
CA GLY A 83 -16.56 -12.91 1.81
C GLY A 83 -16.27 -11.56 1.13
N MET A 84 -17.13 -10.59 1.41
CA MET A 84 -16.97 -9.20 0.97
C MET A 84 -17.22 -8.30 2.17
N GLN A 85 -16.39 -7.27 2.33
CA GLN A 85 -16.57 -6.25 3.33
C GLN A 85 -16.47 -4.87 2.68
N THR A 86 -17.28 -3.93 3.16
CA THR A 86 -17.14 -2.52 2.83
C THR A 86 -16.38 -1.84 3.96
N SER A 87 -15.29 -1.15 3.63
CA SER A 87 -14.48 -0.41 4.60
C SER A 87 -14.21 1.00 4.11
N GLU A 88 -14.11 1.95 5.05
CA GLU A 88 -13.63 3.29 4.74
C GLU A 88 -12.11 3.26 4.57
N GLU A 89 -11.64 3.61 3.38
CA GLU A 89 -10.22 3.63 3.05
C GLU A 89 -9.70 5.05 2.83
N GLY A 90 -8.55 5.34 3.43
CA GLY A 90 -7.68 6.46 3.07
C GLY A 90 -6.45 5.96 2.30
N CYS A 91 -5.64 6.90 1.80
CA CYS A 91 -4.36 6.57 1.17
C CYS A 91 -3.38 7.72 1.37
N LEU A 92 -2.13 7.40 1.75
CA LEU A 92 -1.06 8.39 1.86
C LEU A 92 -0.80 9.13 0.54
N SER A 93 -1.04 8.46 -0.60
CA SER A 93 -0.95 9.05 -1.94
C SER A 93 -2.20 9.82 -2.38
N VAL A 94 -3.26 9.90 -1.57
CA VAL A 94 -4.49 10.65 -1.87
C VAL A 94 -4.92 11.43 -0.60
N PRO A 95 -4.10 12.40 -0.16
CA PRO A 95 -4.21 12.95 1.20
C PRO A 95 -5.53 13.69 1.46
N GLY A 96 -6.13 13.38 2.61
CA GLY A 96 -7.36 14.03 3.10
C GLY A 96 -8.65 13.58 2.40
N PHE A 97 -8.65 12.38 1.81
CA PHE A 97 -9.83 11.73 1.26
C PHE A 97 -10.00 10.34 1.86
N PHE A 98 -11.24 10.05 2.25
CA PHE A 98 -11.67 8.77 2.80
C PHE A 98 -12.97 8.40 2.08
N GLU A 99 -13.03 7.20 1.52
CA GLU A 99 -14.23 6.72 0.81
C GLU A 99 -14.45 5.23 1.09
N GLN A 100 -15.70 4.79 0.98
CA GLN A 100 -16.08 3.39 1.11
C GLN A 100 -15.64 2.60 -0.12
N VAL A 101 -14.92 1.50 0.10
CA VAL A 101 -14.46 0.55 -0.93
C VAL A 101 -14.83 -0.86 -0.51
N GLU A 102 -15.26 -1.68 -1.47
CA GLU A 102 -15.56 -3.09 -1.24
C GLU A 102 -14.33 -3.94 -1.55
N ARG A 103 -13.93 -4.79 -0.61
CA ARG A 103 -12.82 -5.74 -0.75
C ARG A 103 -13.20 -7.12 -0.27
N SER A 104 -12.38 -8.11 -0.59
CA SER A 104 -12.55 -9.45 -0.03
C SER A 104 -12.34 -9.41 1.49
N GLU A 105 -13.23 -10.08 2.21
CA GLU A 105 -13.16 -10.13 3.67
C GLU A 105 -11.98 -10.98 4.15
N LYS A 106 -11.75 -12.12 3.46
CA LYS A 106 -10.75 -13.12 3.83
C LYS A 106 -9.82 -13.40 2.67
N ILE A 107 -8.52 -13.36 2.94
CA ILE A 107 -7.46 -13.63 1.97
C ILE A 107 -6.38 -14.54 2.56
N SER A 108 -5.68 -15.27 1.70
CA SER A 108 -4.36 -15.83 1.99
C SER A 108 -3.33 -15.06 1.18
N VAL A 109 -2.25 -14.60 1.81
CA VAL A 109 -1.13 -13.95 1.12
C VAL A 109 0.12 -14.80 1.26
N LYS A 110 0.80 -15.04 0.14
CA LYS A 110 2.14 -15.63 0.09
C LYS A 110 3.14 -14.54 -0.25
N ALA A 111 4.24 -14.46 0.50
CA ALA A 111 5.27 -13.46 0.32
C ALA A 111 6.62 -13.95 0.87
N TRP A 112 7.67 -13.15 0.70
CA TRP A 112 8.90 -13.26 1.46
C TRP A 112 8.93 -12.19 2.56
N ASP A 113 9.51 -12.53 3.70
CA ASP A 113 9.76 -11.58 4.78
C ASP A 113 11.00 -10.70 4.50
N LYS A 114 11.37 -9.84 5.47
CA LYS A 114 12.54 -8.95 5.36
C LYS A 114 13.90 -9.65 5.25
N THR A 115 13.94 -10.97 5.49
CA THR A 115 15.14 -11.82 5.36
C THR A 115 15.14 -12.60 4.04
N GLY A 116 14.03 -12.59 3.29
CA GLY A 116 13.84 -13.40 2.09
C GLY A 116 13.24 -14.78 2.36
N THR A 117 12.80 -15.06 3.60
CA THR A 117 12.18 -16.33 3.95
C THR A 117 10.73 -16.35 3.47
N PRO A 118 10.29 -17.37 2.71
CA PRO A 118 8.91 -17.47 2.25
C PRO A 118 7.97 -17.80 3.40
N PHE A 119 6.81 -17.16 3.40
CA PHE A 119 5.74 -17.43 4.34
C PHE A 119 4.35 -17.30 3.69
N GLU A 120 3.35 -17.81 4.39
CA GLU A 120 1.94 -17.66 4.06
C GLU A 120 1.19 -17.13 5.29
N LEU A 121 0.30 -16.17 5.08
CA LEU A 121 -0.50 -15.54 6.12
C LEU A 121 -1.96 -15.46 5.68
N LYS A 122 -2.86 -15.96 6.53
CA LYS A 122 -4.29 -15.70 6.38
C LYS A 122 -4.62 -14.39 7.07
N ALA A 123 -5.32 -13.51 6.37
CA ALA A 123 -5.71 -12.21 6.89
C ALA A 123 -7.22 -12.00 6.71
N GLU A 124 -7.80 -11.30 7.67
CA GLU A 124 -9.20 -10.87 7.68
C GLU A 124 -9.33 -9.46 8.28
N GLY A 125 -10.51 -8.85 8.17
CA GLY A 125 -10.77 -7.51 8.69
C GLY A 125 -9.84 -6.43 8.12
N LEU A 126 -9.35 -5.53 8.99
CA LEU A 126 -8.50 -4.40 8.60
C LEU A 126 -7.18 -4.83 7.94
N LEU A 127 -6.57 -5.93 8.42
CA LEU A 127 -5.32 -6.42 7.84
C LEU A 127 -5.52 -6.90 6.40
N ALA A 128 -6.63 -7.59 6.12
CA ALA A 128 -6.97 -8.00 4.76
C ALA A 128 -7.20 -6.81 3.83
N VAL A 129 -7.86 -5.75 4.31
CA VAL A 129 -8.07 -4.50 3.56
C VAL A 129 -6.72 -3.85 3.24
N CYS A 130 -5.86 -3.70 4.25
CA CYS A 130 -4.54 -3.07 4.08
C CYS A 130 -3.67 -3.84 3.08
N ILE A 131 -3.57 -5.16 3.20
CA ILE A 131 -2.78 -5.99 2.26
C ILE A 131 -3.29 -5.86 0.81
N GLN A 132 -4.61 -5.89 0.61
CA GLN A 132 -5.20 -5.70 -0.72
C GLN A 132 -4.94 -4.29 -1.27
N HIS A 133 -5.05 -3.26 -0.44
CA HIS A 133 -4.75 -1.87 -0.81
C HIS A 133 -3.29 -1.70 -1.22
N GLU A 134 -2.35 -2.21 -0.43
CA GLU A 134 -0.94 -2.09 -0.72
C GLU A 134 -0.53 -2.93 -1.95
N CYS A 135 -1.14 -4.10 -2.15
CA CYS A 135 -0.93 -4.88 -3.37
C CYS A 135 -1.48 -4.18 -4.62
N ASP A 136 -2.58 -3.44 -4.52
CA ASP A 136 -3.10 -2.62 -5.64
C ASP A 136 -2.09 -1.56 -6.09
N HIS A 137 -1.35 -0.92 -5.17
CA HIS A 137 -0.26 0.00 -5.54
C HIS A 137 0.85 -0.68 -6.34
N LEU A 138 1.14 -1.95 -6.07
CA LEU A 138 2.12 -2.71 -6.84
C LEU A 138 1.63 -2.98 -8.27
N GLU A 139 0.32 -3.01 -8.49
CA GLU A 139 -0.33 -3.15 -9.80
C GLU A 139 -0.63 -1.80 -10.46
N GLY A 140 -0.18 -0.68 -9.88
CA GLY A 140 -0.45 0.66 -10.38
C GLY A 140 -1.91 1.13 -10.21
N LYS A 141 -2.64 0.50 -9.29
CA LYS A 141 -4.03 0.82 -8.95
C LYS A 141 -4.09 1.62 -7.66
N LEU A 142 -5.10 2.47 -7.53
CA LEU A 142 -5.38 3.25 -6.33
C LEU A 142 -6.83 3.02 -5.91
N PHE A 143 -7.15 3.18 -4.63
CA PHE A 143 -8.52 2.97 -4.16
C PHE A 143 -9.56 3.85 -4.89
N VAL A 144 -9.15 5.03 -5.36
CA VAL A 144 -10.00 5.96 -6.13
C VAL A 144 -10.47 5.39 -7.47
N ASP A 145 -9.85 4.31 -7.97
CA ASP A 145 -10.25 3.63 -9.20
C ASP A 145 -11.50 2.77 -9.02
N TYR A 146 -11.82 2.37 -7.78
CA TYR A 146 -13.04 1.65 -7.43
C TYR A 146 -14.24 2.59 -7.21
N LEU A 147 -14.02 3.90 -7.22
CA LEU A 147 -15.07 4.89 -7.04
C LEU A 147 -15.79 5.22 -8.36
N SER A 148 -16.99 5.79 -8.26
CA SER A 148 -17.67 6.33 -9.43
C SER A 148 -16.84 7.41 -10.14
N GLY A 149 -16.98 7.52 -11.46
CA GLY A 149 -16.22 8.48 -12.26
C GLY A 149 -16.36 9.92 -11.78
N LEU A 150 -17.54 10.31 -11.30
CA LEU A 150 -17.80 11.63 -10.71
C LEU A 150 -16.99 11.87 -9.42
N LYS A 151 -16.99 10.90 -8.49
CA LYS A 151 -16.21 10.98 -7.25
C LYS A 151 -14.70 11.05 -7.55
N ARG A 152 -14.20 10.13 -8.38
CA ARG A 152 -12.79 10.09 -8.78
C ARG A 152 -12.31 11.40 -9.42
N ASN A 153 -13.12 11.97 -10.33
CA ASN A 153 -12.80 13.24 -10.95
C ASN A 153 -12.80 14.39 -9.93
N ARG A 154 -13.76 14.43 -9.01
CA ARG A 154 -13.81 15.47 -7.96
C ARG A 154 -12.56 15.43 -7.07
N ILE A 155 -12.12 14.24 -6.66
CA ILE A 155 -10.88 14.05 -5.87
C ILE A 155 -9.67 14.56 -6.65
N ARG A 156 -9.54 14.16 -7.92
CA ARG A 156 -8.44 14.60 -8.80
C ARG A 156 -8.31 16.12 -8.87
N HIS A 157 -9.41 16.82 -9.14
CA HIS A 157 -9.41 18.28 -9.26
C HIS A 157 -9.04 18.96 -7.94
N ARG A 158 -9.50 18.43 -6.80
CA ARG A 158 -9.17 19.00 -5.48
C ARG A 158 -7.68 18.86 -5.15
N ILE A 159 -7.06 17.71 -5.42
CA ILE A 159 -5.62 17.54 -5.17
C ILE A 159 -4.80 18.41 -6.12
N GLN A 160 -5.15 18.45 -7.41
CA GLN A 160 -4.48 19.34 -8.37
C GLN A 160 -4.58 20.83 -7.98
N LYS A 161 -5.69 21.26 -7.38
CA LYS A 161 -5.85 22.62 -6.87
C LYS A 161 -4.91 22.89 -5.69
N ARG A 162 -4.81 21.96 -4.73
CA ARG A 162 -3.91 22.08 -3.56
C ARG A 162 -2.43 22.18 -3.96
N ARG A 163 -2.01 21.51 -5.04
CA ARG A 163 -0.61 21.56 -5.53
C ARG A 163 -0.23 22.88 -6.21
N ARG A 164 -1.20 23.71 -6.60
CA ARG A 164 -0.96 25.00 -7.28
C ARG A 164 -0.89 26.19 -6.32
N THR A 165 -1.29 25.99 -5.07
CA THR A 165 -1.30 26.98 -3.98
C THR A 165 -0.17 26.67 -3.02
#